data_AF-A0A7R9JF13-F1
#
_entry.id   AF-A0A7R9JF13-F1
#
_cell.length_a   1.000
_cell.length_b   1.000
_cell.length_c   1.000
_cell.angle_alpha   90.00
_cell.angle_beta   90.00
_cell.angle_gamma   90.00
#
_symmetry.space_group_name_H-M   'P 1'
#
loop_
_entity.id
_entity.type
_entity.pdbx_description
1 polymer ?
#
loop_
_entity_poly.entity_id
_entity_poly.type
_entity_poly.pdbx_seq_one_letter_code
_entity_poly.pdbx_strand_id
1 'polypeptide(L)'
;DFDAPLSEAGDYTEKYYAMADLVKRYLAVQTRLPELPAQSVKEAYPAILVTEQLAFNQLIDLVSTSDRVTATDVTAMELLDVNNGSGQSYGFVVYRKTGLQVPSTPTLEITGTVHDMAIVMVDGVRKTEPITSVQQVTGFGYWQLSNATLNLDDASVGSDRTLDILVENWGRRYNLKGLYDGPVLLNGEVLQDWEILALQFKKTWIQSLRDWQEVSESSGPTLYRATLEVEGAPRDTFINMSTWGKGSVFVNGFNIGRYFSVGPTHTLYVPAPLLSQGANEILVFELFSPSSEIIFTDTPILDNP
;
A
#
# COMPACT_ATOMS: atom_id res chain seq x y z
N ASP A 1 -16.56 -3.89 8.90
CA ASP A 1 -15.49 -4.32 9.81
C ASP A 1 -15.66 -5.82 10.10
N PHE A 2 -15.81 -6.27 11.35
CA PHE A 2 -16.12 -7.67 11.69
C PHE A 2 -17.61 -7.93 11.94
N ASP A 3 -18.43 -6.87 11.83
CA ASP A 3 -19.82 -6.86 12.32
C ASP A 3 -19.86 -7.32 13.80
N ALA A 4 -18.90 -6.84 14.59
CA ALA A 4 -18.79 -7.13 16.02
C ALA A 4 -19.76 -6.26 16.84
N PRO A 5 -19.95 -6.56 18.14
CA PRO A 5 -20.74 -5.71 19.03
C PRO A 5 -20.24 -4.25 19.08
N LEU A 6 -18.93 -4.04 18.95
CA LEU A 6 -18.33 -2.73 18.82
C LEU A 6 -17.88 -2.51 17.37
N SER A 7 -18.02 -1.30 16.86
CA SER A 7 -17.47 -0.92 15.55
C SER A 7 -15.94 -0.89 15.57
N GLU A 8 -15.31 -0.72 14.41
CA GLU A 8 -13.85 -0.51 14.29
C GLU A 8 -13.36 0.67 15.15
N ALA A 9 -14.16 1.75 15.23
CA ALA A 9 -13.88 2.92 16.06
C ALA A 9 -14.39 2.78 17.51
N GLY A 10 -14.77 1.57 17.93
CA GLY A 10 -15.18 1.26 19.30
C GLY A 10 -16.61 1.69 19.67
N ASP A 11 -17.45 2.05 18.70
CA ASP A 11 -18.81 2.50 18.96
C ASP A 11 -19.74 1.34 19.33
N TYR A 12 -20.65 1.57 20.27
CA TYR A 12 -21.68 0.59 20.62
C TYR A 12 -22.68 0.43 19.48
N THR A 13 -22.89 -0.80 19.03
CA THR A 13 -23.90 -1.13 18.01
C THR A 13 -25.18 -1.68 18.63
N GLU A 14 -26.23 -1.85 17.83
CA GLU A 14 -27.44 -2.58 18.25
C GLU A 14 -27.11 -3.99 18.77
N LYS A 15 -26.10 -4.65 18.18
CA LYS A 15 -25.62 -5.97 18.59
C LYS A 15 -25.00 -5.94 19.99
N TYR A 16 -24.28 -4.88 20.36
CA TYR A 16 -23.79 -4.70 21.73
C TYR A 16 -24.93 -4.68 22.74
N TYR A 17 -25.94 -3.85 22.51
CA TYR A 17 -27.07 -3.71 23.43
C TYR A 17 -27.86 -5.01 23.54
N ALA A 18 -28.11 -5.70 22.41
CA ALA A 18 -28.78 -7.00 22.41
C ALA A 18 -28.01 -8.06 23.21
N MET A 19 -26.68 -8.11 23.09
CA MET A 19 -25.85 -9.04 23.86
C MET A 19 -25.79 -8.67 25.35
N ALA A 20 -25.66 -7.39 25.68
CA ALA A 20 -25.69 -6.91 27.06
C ALA A 20 -27.01 -7.28 27.75
N ASP A 21 -28.14 -7.10 27.06
CA ASP A 21 -29.46 -7.50 27.55
C ASP A 21 -29.59 -9.02 27.73
N LEU A 22 -29.03 -9.81 26.80
CA LEU A 22 -29.02 -11.26 26.92
C LEU A 22 -28.24 -11.71 28.14
N VAL A 23 -27.00 -11.24 28.31
CA VAL A 23 -26.16 -11.56 29.47
C VAL A 23 -26.88 -11.19 30.76
N LYS A 24 -27.47 -9.99 30.82
CA LYS A 24 -28.23 -9.52 31.99
C LYS A 24 -29.37 -10.46 32.39
N ARG A 25 -30.10 -11.05 31.44
CA ARG A 25 -31.20 -11.99 31.73
C ARG A 25 -30.74 -13.31 32.34
N TYR A 26 -29.53 -13.77 32.01
CA TYR A 26 -29.01 -15.08 32.45
C TYR A 26 -28.03 -14.99 33.63
N LEU A 27 -27.66 -13.78 34.06
CA LEU A 27 -26.86 -13.59 35.27
C LEU A 27 -27.66 -13.94 36.53
N ALA A 28 -27.25 -15.02 37.19
CA ALA A 28 -27.84 -15.47 38.46
C ALA A 28 -27.68 -14.44 39.58
N VAL A 29 -26.61 -13.64 39.55
CA VAL A 29 -26.35 -12.53 40.47
C VAL A 29 -26.25 -11.25 39.68
N GLN A 30 -27.15 -10.30 39.95
CA GLN A 30 -27.14 -8.98 39.33
C GLN A 30 -26.13 -8.09 40.07
N THR A 31 -24.92 -7.96 39.52
CA THR A 31 -23.93 -7.01 40.01
C THR A 31 -24.16 -5.63 39.39
N ARG A 32 -23.80 -4.56 40.11
CA ARG A 32 -23.78 -3.21 39.53
C ARG A 32 -22.72 -3.15 38.42
N LEU A 33 -23.16 -2.85 37.20
CA LEU A 33 -22.25 -2.58 36.09
C LEU A 33 -21.73 -1.12 36.17
N PRO A 34 -20.49 -0.86 35.74
CA PRO A 34 -20.01 0.51 35.59
C PRO A 34 -20.84 1.23 34.52
N GLU A 35 -20.80 2.56 34.55
CA GLU A 35 -21.32 3.37 33.45
C GLU A 35 -20.52 3.09 32.17
N LEU A 36 -21.21 3.17 31.03
CA LEU A 36 -20.55 2.98 29.74
C LEU A 36 -19.52 4.09 29.51
N PRO A 37 -18.29 3.75 29.12
CA PRO A 37 -17.34 4.74 28.63
C PRO A 37 -17.96 5.62 27.53
N ALA A 38 -17.65 6.91 27.58
CA ALA A 38 -18.04 7.85 26.52
C ALA A 38 -17.42 7.42 25.18
N GLN A 39 -18.20 7.54 24.11
CA GLN A 39 -17.73 7.24 22.76
C GLN A 39 -16.77 8.33 22.27
N SER A 40 -15.79 7.94 21.46
CA SER A 40 -14.93 8.90 20.79
C SER A 40 -15.75 9.74 19.81
N VAL A 41 -15.47 11.06 19.82
CA VAL A 41 -16.09 11.98 18.87
C VAL A 41 -15.36 11.86 17.54
N LYS A 42 -16.14 11.77 16.46
CA LYS A 42 -15.64 11.70 15.09
C LYS A 42 -15.85 13.04 14.40
N GLU A 43 -14.95 13.39 13.51
CA GLU A 43 -14.96 14.66 12.79
C GLU A 43 -14.64 14.46 11.31
N ALA A 44 -15.44 15.09 10.46
CA ALA A 44 -15.12 15.27 9.05
C ALA A 44 -14.30 16.56 8.92
N TYR A 45 -12.98 16.44 8.98
CA TYR A 45 -12.08 17.57 8.75
C TYR A 45 -12.25 18.14 7.32
N PRO A 46 -11.90 19.41 7.08
CA PRO A 46 -11.88 19.96 5.73
C PRO A 46 -11.01 19.10 4.80
N ALA A 47 -11.46 18.93 3.55
CA ALA A 47 -10.64 18.29 2.53
C ALA A 47 -9.34 19.08 2.32
N ILE A 48 -8.24 18.36 2.12
CA ILE A 48 -6.92 18.96 1.91
C ILE A 48 -6.39 18.59 0.53
N LEU A 49 -5.66 19.53 -0.08
CA LEU A 49 -5.00 19.29 -1.35
C LEU A 49 -3.72 18.51 -1.15
N VAL A 50 -3.43 17.63 -2.10
CA VAL A 50 -2.11 17.03 -2.26
C VAL A 50 -1.21 18.06 -2.90
N THR A 51 -0.16 18.47 -2.19
CA THR A 51 0.70 19.60 -2.62
C THR A 51 2.05 19.13 -3.14
N GLU A 52 2.54 17.99 -2.65
CA GLU A 52 3.88 17.51 -2.98
C GLU A 52 3.90 16.01 -3.30
N GLN A 53 4.96 15.59 -3.99
CA GLN A 53 5.18 14.20 -4.37
C GLN A 53 6.66 13.80 -4.41
N LEU A 54 6.89 12.50 -4.33
CA LEU A 54 8.11 11.82 -4.73
C LEU A 54 7.74 10.76 -5.78
N ALA A 55 8.20 10.97 -7.02
CA ALA A 55 8.01 10.00 -8.09
C ALA A 55 8.81 8.72 -7.80
N PHE A 56 8.44 7.61 -8.44
CA PHE A 56 9.02 6.29 -8.17
C PHE A 56 10.55 6.30 -8.10
N ASN A 57 11.23 6.80 -9.13
CA ASN A 57 12.71 6.79 -9.17
C ASN A 57 13.34 7.61 -8.04
N GLN A 58 12.76 8.77 -7.70
CA GLN A 58 13.23 9.58 -6.58
C GLN A 58 13.05 8.84 -5.24
N LEU A 59 11.90 8.19 -5.07
CA LEU A 59 11.63 7.37 -3.88
C LEU A 59 12.63 6.22 -3.76
N ILE A 60 12.93 5.55 -4.88
CA ILE A 60 13.90 4.47 -4.91
C ILE A 60 15.30 4.99 -4.55
N ASP A 61 15.74 6.11 -5.08
CA ASP A 61 17.06 6.69 -4.77
C ASP A 61 17.25 7.02 -3.28
N LEU A 62 16.14 7.22 -2.55
CA LEU A 62 16.13 7.44 -1.10
C LEU A 62 16.10 6.14 -0.27
N VAL A 63 16.01 4.96 -0.89
CA VAL A 63 16.11 3.67 -0.19
C VAL A 63 17.55 3.46 0.31
N SER A 64 17.66 3.20 1.62
CA SER A 64 18.95 3.03 2.30
C SER A 64 19.74 1.84 1.74
N THR A 65 21.07 1.95 1.75
CA THR A 65 21.97 0.87 1.30
C THR A 65 21.78 -0.43 2.08
N SER A 66 21.40 -0.36 3.36
CA SER A 66 21.08 -1.53 4.20
C SER A 66 19.79 -2.26 3.80
N ASP A 67 18.95 -1.65 2.97
CA ASP A 67 17.72 -2.23 2.43
C ASP A 67 17.87 -2.59 0.94
N ARG A 68 19.11 -2.64 0.42
CA ARG A 68 19.44 -3.02 -0.96
C ARG A 68 20.31 -4.28 -0.96
N VAL A 69 19.95 -5.25 -1.78
CA VAL A 69 20.66 -6.53 -1.91
C VAL A 69 20.92 -6.80 -3.39
N THR A 70 22.12 -7.26 -3.74
CA THR A 70 22.37 -7.78 -5.09
C THR A 70 22.24 -9.30 -5.10
N ALA A 71 21.62 -9.85 -6.13
CA ALA A 71 21.42 -11.28 -6.28
C ALA A 71 21.48 -11.69 -7.75
N THR A 72 22.04 -12.87 -8.05
CA THR A 72 22.07 -13.40 -9.42
C THR A 72 20.67 -13.66 -9.94
N ASP A 73 19.79 -14.22 -9.11
CA ASP A 73 18.39 -14.50 -9.45
C ASP A 73 17.45 -13.76 -8.50
N VAL A 74 16.19 -13.59 -8.91
CA VAL A 74 15.14 -13.10 -8.01
C VAL A 74 14.94 -14.07 -6.84
N THR A 75 14.63 -13.53 -5.66
CA THR A 75 14.39 -14.32 -4.46
C THR A 75 13.27 -13.74 -3.61
N ALA A 76 12.73 -14.55 -2.71
CA ALA A 76 11.67 -14.13 -1.80
C ALA A 76 12.15 -13.02 -0.86
N MET A 77 11.23 -12.12 -0.50
CA MET A 77 11.53 -10.97 0.36
C MET A 77 12.06 -11.38 1.74
N GLU A 78 11.66 -12.55 2.26
CA GLU A 78 12.13 -13.10 3.53
C GLU A 78 13.55 -13.66 3.49
N LEU A 79 14.10 -13.92 2.31
CA LEU A 79 15.45 -14.47 2.13
C LEU A 79 16.50 -13.38 1.86
N LEU A 80 16.09 -12.12 1.82
CA LEU A 80 16.97 -10.98 1.65
C LEU A 80 17.86 -10.79 2.88
N ASP A 81 19.13 -10.46 2.67
CA ASP A 81 20.04 -10.10 3.77
C ASP A 81 19.81 -8.65 4.23
N VAL A 82 18.61 -8.41 4.76
CA VAL A 82 18.17 -7.15 5.37
C VAL A 82 17.71 -7.41 6.79
N ASN A 83 17.50 -6.34 7.57
CA ASN A 83 17.02 -6.45 8.95
C ASN A 83 17.90 -7.39 9.81
N ASN A 84 19.22 -7.28 9.69
CA ASN A 84 20.20 -8.13 10.37
C ASN A 84 20.00 -9.64 10.08
N GLY A 85 19.77 -9.98 8.80
CA GLY A 85 19.62 -11.36 8.33
C GLY A 85 18.25 -11.99 8.62
N SER A 86 17.27 -11.22 9.09
CA SER A 86 15.90 -11.73 9.33
C SER A 86 14.98 -11.60 8.11
N GLY A 87 15.46 -11.01 7.02
CA GLY A 87 14.67 -10.80 5.81
C GLY A 87 13.66 -9.67 5.95
N GLN A 88 12.95 -9.41 4.86
CA GLN A 88 11.89 -8.41 4.81
C GLN A 88 10.55 -9.03 5.24
N SER A 89 9.92 -8.45 6.27
CA SER A 89 8.63 -8.95 6.74
C SER A 89 7.43 -8.36 6.01
N TYR A 90 7.36 -7.07 5.69
CA TYR A 90 6.14 -6.44 5.16
C TYR A 90 6.44 -5.37 4.11
N GLY A 91 5.37 -4.85 3.51
CA GLY A 91 5.42 -3.78 2.52
C GLY A 91 5.61 -4.32 1.11
N PHE A 92 6.53 -3.70 0.41
CA PHE A 92 6.78 -3.94 -1.01
C PHE A 92 8.24 -4.35 -1.22
N VAL A 93 8.53 -5.12 -2.26
CA VAL A 93 9.89 -5.43 -2.70
C VAL A 93 10.04 -5.03 -4.15
N VAL A 94 11.15 -4.39 -4.51
CA VAL A 94 11.42 -4.00 -5.91
C VAL A 94 12.54 -4.88 -6.43
N TYR A 95 12.29 -5.56 -7.55
CA TYR A 95 13.32 -6.25 -8.32
C TYR A 95 13.72 -5.34 -9.48
N ARG A 96 14.91 -4.75 -9.39
CA ARG A 96 15.45 -3.76 -10.32
C ARG A 96 16.54 -4.37 -11.19
N LYS A 97 16.43 -4.16 -12.50
CA LYS A 97 17.45 -4.49 -13.50
C LYS A 97 17.82 -3.24 -14.29
N THR A 98 19.04 -2.76 -14.13
CA THR A 98 19.60 -1.63 -14.89
C THR A 98 20.41 -2.13 -16.09
N GLY A 99 20.70 -1.23 -17.04
CA GLY A 99 21.47 -1.57 -18.25
C GLY A 99 20.76 -2.57 -19.15
N LEU A 100 19.43 -2.62 -19.09
CA LEU A 100 18.63 -3.56 -19.86
C LEU A 100 18.57 -3.10 -21.31
N GLN A 101 19.03 -3.96 -22.22
CA GLN A 101 18.90 -3.77 -23.66
C GLN A 101 17.56 -4.32 -24.12
N VAL A 102 16.61 -3.43 -24.39
CA VAL A 102 15.23 -3.81 -24.71
C VAL A 102 15.08 -4.03 -26.23
N PRO A 103 14.60 -5.20 -26.69
CA PRO A 103 14.34 -5.46 -28.11
C PRO A 103 13.10 -4.68 -28.60
N SER A 104 12.83 -4.71 -29.91
CA SER A 104 11.72 -3.96 -30.53
C SER A 104 10.31 -4.38 -30.10
N THR A 105 10.16 -5.61 -29.63
CA THR A 105 8.90 -6.17 -29.11
C THR A 105 9.19 -6.90 -27.81
N PRO A 106 9.43 -6.13 -26.73
CA PRO A 106 9.86 -6.68 -25.46
C PRO A 106 8.70 -7.35 -24.73
N THR A 107 8.77 -8.67 -24.60
CA THR A 107 7.84 -9.48 -23.82
C THR A 107 8.53 -9.94 -22.55
N LEU A 108 8.08 -9.41 -21.42
CA LEU A 108 8.50 -9.84 -20.09
C LEU A 108 7.66 -11.06 -19.67
N GLU A 109 8.30 -12.10 -19.17
CA GLU A 109 7.65 -13.24 -18.54
C GLU A 109 8.11 -13.35 -17.09
N ILE A 110 7.14 -13.44 -16.17
CA ILE A 110 7.40 -13.83 -14.78
C ILE A 110 7.01 -15.30 -14.67
N THR A 111 7.99 -16.19 -14.62
CA THR A 111 7.72 -17.63 -14.47
C THR A 111 7.25 -17.95 -13.06
N GLY A 112 6.43 -18.99 -12.93
CA GLY A 112 5.73 -19.28 -11.70
C GLY A 112 4.73 -18.18 -11.36
N THR A 113 4.51 -17.93 -10.08
CA THR A 113 3.47 -17.02 -9.60
C THR A 113 4.07 -15.82 -8.87
N VAL A 114 3.41 -14.66 -9.00
CA VAL A 114 3.73 -13.47 -8.20
C VAL A 114 3.09 -13.61 -6.81
N HIS A 115 3.83 -13.33 -5.74
CA HIS A 115 3.32 -13.38 -4.36
C HIS A 115 3.33 -11.96 -3.74
N ASP A 116 2.33 -11.10 -3.96
CA ASP A 116 0.99 -11.42 -4.51
C ASP A 116 0.54 -10.54 -5.70
N MET A 117 1.04 -9.30 -5.79
CA MET A 117 0.75 -8.40 -6.91
C MET A 117 2.02 -7.69 -7.37
N ALA A 118 2.27 -7.66 -8.67
CA ALA A 118 3.41 -7.01 -9.31
C ALA A 118 2.96 -5.84 -10.20
N ILE A 119 3.69 -4.74 -10.11
CA ILE A 119 3.62 -3.61 -11.02
C ILE A 119 4.95 -3.53 -11.73
N VAL A 120 4.92 -3.62 -13.06
CA VAL A 120 6.08 -3.52 -13.92
C VAL A 120 6.23 -2.09 -14.40
N MET A 121 7.43 -1.55 -14.31
CA MET A 121 7.81 -0.24 -14.83
C MET A 121 9.05 -0.34 -15.69
N VAL A 122 9.13 0.52 -16.70
CA VAL A 122 10.36 0.78 -17.47
C VAL A 122 10.69 2.26 -17.31
N ASP A 123 11.87 2.57 -16.79
CA ASP A 123 12.33 3.92 -16.44
C ASP A 123 11.33 4.70 -15.57
N GLY A 124 10.68 4.00 -14.63
CA GLY A 124 9.66 4.57 -13.74
C GLY A 124 8.29 4.77 -14.39
N VAL A 125 8.11 4.44 -15.67
CA VAL A 125 6.82 4.46 -16.37
C VAL A 125 6.14 3.09 -16.24
N ARG A 126 4.95 3.06 -15.65
CA ARG A 126 4.17 1.84 -15.44
C ARG A 126 3.72 1.22 -16.77
N LYS A 127 3.89 -0.09 -16.88
CA LYS A 127 3.41 -0.94 -17.99
C LYS A 127 2.25 -1.85 -17.60
N THR A 128 2.09 -2.14 -16.31
CA THR A 128 0.92 -2.86 -15.79
C THR A 128 -0.32 -1.97 -15.86
N GLU A 129 -1.42 -2.52 -16.33
CA GLU A 129 -2.71 -1.82 -16.40
C GLU A 129 -3.28 -1.53 -15.00
N PRO A 130 -3.97 -0.38 -14.81
CA PRO A 130 -4.78 -0.14 -13.62
C PRO A 130 -5.82 -1.21 -13.39
N ILE A 131 -6.03 -1.53 -12.11
CA ILE A 131 -7.15 -2.37 -11.68
C ILE A 131 -8.32 -1.50 -11.25
N THR A 132 -9.44 -1.71 -11.94
CA THR A 132 -10.72 -1.03 -11.71
C THR A 132 -11.82 -2.01 -11.29
N SER A 133 -11.54 -3.32 -11.34
CA SER A 133 -12.47 -4.36 -10.94
C SER A 133 -11.78 -5.61 -10.39
N VAL A 134 -12.43 -6.29 -9.44
CA VAL A 134 -11.88 -7.51 -8.79
C VAL A 134 -11.58 -8.63 -9.78
N GLN A 135 -12.30 -8.72 -10.90
CA GLN A 135 -12.07 -9.76 -11.90
C GLN A 135 -10.71 -9.64 -12.59
N GLN A 136 -10.06 -8.46 -12.57
CA GLN A 136 -8.76 -8.26 -13.18
C GLN A 136 -7.60 -8.90 -12.40
N VAL A 137 -7.82 -9.38 -11.17
CA VAL A 137 -6.80 -10.10 -10.38
C VAL A 137 -6.45 -11.49 -10.95
N THR A 138 -7.12 -11.92 -12.02
CA THR A 138 -6.75 -13.11 -12.81
C THR A 138 -5.77 -12.79 -13.95
N GLY A 139 -5.39 -11.53 -14.12
CA GLY A 139 -4.51 -11.06 -15.19
C GLY A 139 -3.02 -11.11 -14.84
N PHE A 140 -2.19 -10.54 -15.73
CA PHE A 140 -0.75 -10.42 -15.49
C PHE A 140 -0.44 -9.70 -14.18
N GLY A 141 0.55 -10.21 -13.46
CA GLY A 141 1.07 -9.57 -12.25
C GLY A 141 0.32 -9.97 -10.98
N TYR A 142 -0.63 -10.90 -11.01
CA TYR A 142 -1.37 -11.33 -9.82
C TYR A 142 -1.16 -12.81 -9.52
N TRP A 143 -1.28 -13.16 -8.25
CA TRP A 143 -1.09 -14.53 -7.74
C TRP A 143 -1.97 -15.61 -8.39
N GLN A 144 -3.06 -15.24 -9.06
CA GLN A 144 -3.96 -16.20 -9.71
C GLN A 144 -3.48 -16.66 -11.09
N LEU A 145 -2.53 -15.97 -11.71
CA LEU A 145 -2.00 -16.31 -13.03
C LEU A 145 -0.51 -16.63 -12.94
N SER A 146 -0.15 -17.89 -13.21
CA SER A 146 1.24 -18.34 -13.31
C SER A 146 1.79 -18.19 -14.73
N ASN A 147 3.11 -18.00 -14.87
CA ASN A 147 3.82 -17.85 -16.15
C ASN A 147 3.21 -16.74 -17.00
N ALA A 148 2.91 -15.61 -16.35
CA ALA A 148 2.24 -14.50 -16.99
C ALA A 148 3.23 -13.69 -17.83
N THR A 149 2.79 -13.27 -19.02
CA THR A 149 3.58 -12.43 -19.93
C THR A 149 2.98 -11.04 -20.07
N LEU A 150 3.84 -10.03 -20.19
CA LEU A 150 3.47 -8.64 -20.45
C LEU A 150 4.33 -8.09 -21.59
N ASN A 151 3.69 -7.55 -22.62
CA ASN A 151 4.38 -6.73 -23.61
C ASN A 151 4.67 -5.35 -22.97
N LEU A 152 5.92 -4.91 -22.98
CA LEU A 152 6.31 -3.65 -22.36
C LEU A 152 6.01 -2.43 -23.26
N ASP A 153 5.57 -2.64 -24.51
CA ASP A 153 5.24 -1.58 -25.49
C ASP A 153 6.26 -0.43 -25.46
N ASP A 154 7.54 -0.79 -25.43
CA ASP A 154 8.65 0.16 -25.43
C ASP A 154 9.37 0.11 -26.78
N ALA A 155 9.11 1.12 -27.62
CA ALA A 155 9.67 1.25 -28.95
C ALA A 155 11.14 1.71 -28.96
N SER A 156 11.74 1.93 -27.77
CA SER A 156 13.05 2.58 -27.60
C SER A 156 14.22 1.59 -27.67
N VAL A 157 14.34 0.90 -28.79
CA VAL A 157 15.39 -0.12 -29.04
C VAL A 157 16.79 0.48 -28.86
N GLY A 158 17.64 -0.22 -28.09
CA GLY A 158 19.09 0.05 -28.06
C GLY A 158 19.56 1.13 -27.08
N SER A 159 18.72 1.53 -26.11
CA SER A 159 19.14 2.36 -24.98
C SER A 159 19.20 1.54 -23.70
N ASP A 160 20.11 1.89 -22.78
CA ASP A 160 20.13 1.30 -21.45
C ASP A 160 18.88 1.74 -20.69
N ARG A 161 18.03 0.76 -20.35
CA ARG A 161 16.79 0.98 -19.60
C ARG A 161 16.91 0.39 -18.20
N THR A 162 16.03 0.86 -17.32
CA THR A 162 15.80 0.28 -16.00
C THR A 162 14.45 -0.39 -15.99
N LEU A 163 14.43 -1.70 -15.77
CA LEU A 163 13.23 -2.47 -15.48
C LEU A 163 13.07 -2.58 -13.97
N ASP A 164 11.88 -2.22 -13.48
CA ASP A 164 11.49 -2.39 -12.09
C ASP A 164 10.24 -3.27 -12.01
N ILE A 165 10.28 -4.29 -11.15
CA ILE A 165 9.11 -5.08 -10.78
C ILE A 165 8.84 -4.83 -9.29
N LEU A 166 7.88 -3.95 -9.01
CA LEU A 166 7.39 -3.66 -7.66
C LEU A 166 6.37 -4.71 -7.25
N VAL A 167 6.70 -5.55 -6.28
CA VAL A 167 5.80 -6.57 -5.73
C VAL A 167 5.25 -6.14 -4.38
N GLU A 168 3.93 -6.12 -4.25
CA GLU A 168 3.21 -5.92 -3.00
C GLU A 168 2.87 -7.27 -2.35
N ASN A 169 3.26 -7.44 -1.09
CA ASN A 169 2.82 -8.55 -0.25
C ASN A 169 1.45 -8.20 0.36
N TRP A 170 0.36 -8.88 -0.01
CA TRP A 170 -1.02 -8.63 0.44
C TRP A 170 -1.38 -9.27 1.79
N GLY A 171 -0.42 -9.90 2.46
CA GLY A 171 -0.62 -10.60 3.74
C GLY A 171 -0.30 -12.08 3.64
N ARG A 172 0.17 -12.68 4.74
CA ARG A 172 0.63 -14.07 4.77
C ARG A 172 -0.40 -15.01 5.34
N ARG A 173 -0.43 -16.21 4.76
CA ARG A 173 -0.95 -17.40 5.44
C ARG A 173 0.22 -18.26 5.94
N TYR A 174 0.95 -18.89 5.01
CA TYR A 174 2.15 -19.72 5.29
C TYR A 174 3.22 -19.64 4.19
N ASN A 175 3.06 -18.75 3.19
CA ASN A 175 3.92 -18.66 2.02
C ASN A 175 4.91 -17.49 2.11
N LEU A 176 6.05 -17.68 1.44
CA LEU A 176 7.00 -16.61 1.12
C LEU A 176 6.38 -15.63 0.13
N LYS A 177 6.96 -14.43 0.03
CA LYS A 177 6.43 -13.32 -0.75
C LYS A 177 7.48 -12.75 -1.69
N GLY A 178 7.06 -12.05 -2.75
CA GLY A 178 7.94 -11.60 -3.83
C GLY A 178 7.95 -12.56 -5.03
N LEU A 179 9.11 -12.68 -5.67
CA LEU A 179 9.37 -13.55 -6.82
C LEU A 179 10.44 -14.58 -6.45
N TYR A 180 10.07 -15.86 -6.42
CA TYR A 180 10.99 -16.95 -6.07
C TYR A 180 10.65 -18.30 -6.71
N ASP A 181 9.52 -18.40 -7.42
CA ASP A 181 9.08 -19.66 -8.05
C ASP A 181 9.92 -20.02 -9.29
N GLY A 182 10.52 -19.03 -9.94
CA GLY A 182 11.35 -19.21 -11.12
C GLY A 182 11.97 -17.89 -11.62
N PRO A 183 12.76 -17.95 -12.70
CA PRO A 183 13.40 -16.77 -13.28
C PRO A 183 12.38 -15.81 -13.91
N VAL A 184 12.81 -14.56 -14.08
CA VAL A 184 12.14 -13.58 -14.95
C VAL A 184 12.84 -13.58 -16.30
N LEU A 185 12.08 -13.61 -17.39
CA LEU A 185 12.62 -13.68 -18.75
C LEU A 185 12.22 -12.44 -19.55
N LEU A 186 13.11 -12.03 -20.45
CA LEU A 186 12.81 -11.06 -21.50
C LEU A 186 12.97 -11.76 -22.86
N ASN A 187 11.89 -11.89 -23.62
CA ASN A 187 11.85 -12.60 -24.91
C ASN A 187 12.43 -14.04 -24.83
N GLY A 188 12.25 -14.72 -23.70
CA GLY A 188 12.75 -16.08 -23.46
C GLY A 188 14.20 -16.16 -22.95
N GLU A 189 14.90 -15.03 -22.80
CA GLU A 189 16.22 -14.96 -22.18
C GLU A 189 16.09 -14.68 -20.68
N VAL A 190 16.81 -15.44 -19.85
CA VAL A 190 16.78 -15.25 -18.38
C VAL A 190 17.47 -13.93 -18.01
N LEU A 191 16.77 -13.10 -17.24
CA LEU A 191 17.36 -11.91 -16.63
C LEU A 191 18.02 -12.29 -15.30
N GLN A 192 19.30 -11.98 -15.18
CA GLN A 192 20.11 -12.20 -13.97
C GLN A 192 20.63 -10.88 -13.40
N ASP A 193 21.38 -10.94 -12.29
CA ASP A 193 22.07 -9.82 -11.65
C ASP A 193 21.12 -8.66 -11.31
N TRP A 194 20.23 -8.95 -10.37
CA TRP A 194 19.21 -8.07 -9.84
C TRP A 194 19.73 -7.24 -8.68
N GLU A 195 19.30 -5.98 -8.63
CA GLU A 195 19.25 -5.21 -7.40
C GLU A 195 17.85 -5.38 -6.80
N ILE A 196 17.77 -5.86 -5.56
CA ILE A 196 16.51 -6.09 -4.85
C ILE A 196 16.42 -5.10 -3.69
N LEU A 197 15.34 -4.33 -3.65
CA LEU A 197 15.13 -3.27 -2.66
C LEU A 197 13.96 -3.59 -1.74
N ALA A 198 14.22 -3.57 -0.44
CA ALA A 198 13.22 -3.80 0.60
C ALA A 198 12.47 -2.50 0.95
N LEU A 199 11.33 -2.27 0.30
CA LEU A 199 10.50 -1.08 0.49
C LEU A 199 9.49 -1.28 1.63
N GLN A 200 10.00 -1.16 2.87
CA GLN A 200 9.28 -1.53 4.09
C GLN A 200 8.40 -0.41 4.67
N PHE A 201 8.57 0.84 4.23
CA PHE A 201 7.89 2.02 4.78
C PHE A 201 7.99 2.11 6.31
N LYS A 202 9.17 1.81 6.86
CA LYS A 202 9.43 2.01 8.30
C LYS A 202 9.28 3.49 8.65
N LYS A 203 8.69 3.78 9.81
CA LYS A 203 8.49 5.15 10.31
C LYS A 203 9.76 6.02 10.21
N THR A 204 10.91 5.47 10.60
CA THR A 204 12.20 6.19 10.53
C THR A 204 12.61 6.55 9.11
N TRP A 205 12.34 5.68 8.13
CA TRP A 205 12.64 5.96 6.74
C TRP A 205 11.68 7.01 6.16
N ILE A 206 10.37 6.88 6.44
CA ILE A 206 9.35 7.87 6.05
C ILE A 206 9.74 9.26 6.56
N GLN A 207 10.10 9.38 7.84
CA GLN A 207 10.50 10.64 8.46
C GLN A 207 11.83 11.20 7.91
N SER A 208 12.61 10.41 7.18
CA SER A 208 13.87 10.83 6.57
C SER A 208 13.73 11.27 5.11
N LEU A 209 12.55 11.13 4.53
CA LEU A 209 12.27 11.51 3.15
C LEU A 209 12.40 13.03 2.97
N ARG A 210 12.96 13.41 1.84
CA ARG A 210 13.35 14.79 1.51
C ARG A 210 13.24 14.99 0.00
N ASP A 211 13.57 16.18 -0.47
CA ASP A 211 13.61 16.52 -1.91
C ASP A 211 12.23 16.39 -2.59
N TRP A 212 11.17 16.62 -1.81
CA TRP A 212 9.79 16.68 -2.26
C TRP A 212 9.62 17.71 -3.38
N GLN A 213 8.85 17.34 -4.39
CA GLN A 213 8.53 18.19 -5.54
C GLN A 213 7.06 18.60 -5.49
N GLU A 214 6.71 19.72 -6.11
CA GLU A 214 5.31 20.04 -6.37
C GLU A 214 4.64 18.93 -7.20
N VAL A 215 3.35 18.70 -6.98
CA VAL A 215 2.60 17.67 -7.71
C VAL A 215 2.61 17.96 -9.22
N SER A 216 2.88 16.91 -9.98
CA SER A 216 2.81 16.91 -11.44
C SER A 216 2.28 15.56 -11.93
N GLU A 217 1.99 15.45 -13.23
CA GLU A 217 1.59 14.17 -13.81
C GLU A 217 2.67 13.10 -13.55
N SER A 218 2.25 11.97 -12.98
CA SER A 218 3.10 10.82 -12.74
C SER A 218 2.59 9.62 -13.52
N SER A 219 3.52 8.87 -14.11
CA SER A 219 3.23 7.69 -14.92
C SER A 219 3.47 6.37 -14.17
N GLY A 220 3.69 6.42 -12.86
CA GLY A 220 3.97 5.24 -12.05
C GLY A 220 3.65 5.44 -10.56
N PRO A 221 3.92 4.40 -9.73
CA PRO A 221 3.74 4.47 -8.29
C PRO A 221 4.43 5.71 -7.70
N THR A 222 3.71 6.45 -6.88
CA THR A 222 4.15 7.77 -6.40
C THR A 222 3.76 7.94 -4.94
N LEU A 223 4.65 8.54 -4.16
CA LEU A 223 4.35 8.92 -2.79
C LEU A 223 3.90 10.39 -2.77
N TYR A 224 2.65 10.60 -2.40
CA TYR A 224 2.02 11.91 -2.31
C TYR A 224 2.02 12.43 -0.88
N ARG A 225 2.10 13.75 -0.70
CA ARG A 225 2.07 14.43 0.60
C ARG A 225 1.03 15.53 0.63
N ALA A 226 0.29 15.57 1.74
CA ALA A 226 -0.63 16.63 2.12
C ALA A 226 -0.48 16.96 3.61
N THR A 227 -0.92 18.14 4.01
CA THR A 227 -0.89 18.59 5.41
C THR A 227 -2.30 18.91 5.89
N LEU A 228 -2.73 18.23 6.96
CA LEU A 228 -3.97 18.52 7.68
C LEU A 228 -3.67 19.44 8.86
N GLU A 229 -4.32 20.60 8.93
CA GLU A 229 -4.31 21.47 10.12
C GLU A 229 -5.49 21.14 11.03
N VAL A 230 -5.21 20.74 12.27
CA VAL A 230 -6.23 20.42 13.28
C VAL A 230 -6.36 21.57 14.29
N GLU A 231 -7.50 22.23 14.28
CA GLU A 231 -7.83 23.29 15.23
C GLU A 231 -8.29 22.70 16.58
N GLY A 232 -7.38 22.66 17.55
CA GLY A 232 -7.69 22.23 18.92
C GLY A 232 -7.45 20.73 19.18
N ALA A 233 -8.26 20.13 20.04
CA ALA A 233 -8.08 18.74 20.45
C ALA A 233 -8.45 17.80 19.29
N PRO A 234 -7.54 16.90 18.86
CA PRO A 234 -7.82 15.97 17.77
C PRO A 234 -8.99 15.04 18.07
N ARG A 235 -9.67 14.63 17.00
CA ARG A 235 -10.82 13.73 17.01
C ARG A 235 -10.59 12.59 16.03
N ASP A 236 -11.34 11.52 16.22
CA ASP A 236 -11.32 10.40 15.30
C ASP A 236 -11.83 10.86 13.93
N THR A 237 -11.31 10.30 12.85
CA THR A 237 -11.80 10.59 11.49
C THR A 237 -11.61 9.38 10.59
N PHE A 238 -12.12 9.47 9.37
CA PHE A 238 -11.97 8.46 8.33
C PHE A 238 -11.51 9.13 7.04
N ILE A 239 -10.44 8.64 6.44
CA ILE A 239 -9.99 9.12 5.12
C ILE A 239 -10.73 8.34 4.05
N ASN A 240 -11.48 9.03 3.20
CA ASN A 240 -12.16 8.44 2.05
C ASN A 240 -11.19 8.27 0.87
N MET A 241 -11.00 7.02 0.46
CA MET A 241 -10.10 6.59 -0.61
C MET A 241 -10.86 6.17 -1.87
N SER A 242 -12.17 6.44 -1.98
CA SER A 242 -12.99 6.05 -3.14
C SER A 242 -12.56 6.70 -4.46
N THR A 243 -11.87 7.84 -4.41
CA THR A 243 -11.32 8.56 -5.57
C THR A 243 -9.88 8.19 -5.89
N TRP A 244 -9.25 7.38 -5.03
CA TRP A 244 -7.89 6.90 -5.19
C TRP A 244 -7.89 5.48 -5.80
N GLY A 245 -6.76 5.02 -6.31
CA GLY A 245 -6.62 3.71 -6.95
C GLY A 245 -6.34 2.60 -5.93
N LYS A 246 -5.07 2.33 -5.67
CA LYS A 246 -4.66 1.32 -4.68
C LYS A 246 -3.36 1.76 -4.03
N GLY A 247 -3.21 1.53 -2.74
CA GLY A 247 -2.00 1.97 -2.06
C GLY A 247 -1.98 1.75 -0.56
N SER A 248 -1.16 2.56 0.10
CA SER A 248 -1.06 2.63 1.57
C SER A 248 -1.05 4.08 2.04
N VAL A 249 -1.64 4.33 3.20
CA VAL A 249 -1.72 5.67 3.80
C VAL A 249 -0.92 5.71 5.10
N PHE A 250 -0.25 6.83 5.34
CA PHE A 250 0.51 7.10 6.54
C PHE A 250 0.09 8.43 7.15
N VAL A 251 -0.11 8.45 8.46
CA VAL A 251 -0.45 9.66 9.24
C VAL A 251 0.66 9.88 10.25
N ASN A 252 1.37 11.01 10.17
CA ASN A 252 2.50 11.34 11.03
C ASN A 252 3.55 10.19 11.11
N GLY A 253 3.81 9.57 9.96
CA GLY A 253 4.72 8.42 9.80
C GLY A 253 4.20 7.08 10.32
N PHE A 254 2.95 7.00 10.80
CA PHE A 254 2.30 5.74 11.17
C PHE A 254 1.51 5.18 9.98
N ASN A 255 1.74 3.92 9.60
CA ASN A 255 0.98 3.25 8.54
C ASN A 255 -0.42 2.89 9.04
N ILE A 256 -1.46 3.56 8.53
CA ILE A 256 -2.85 3.33 8.94
C ILE A 256 -3.53 2.23 8.13
N GLY A 257 -2.88 1.72 7.08
CA GLY A 257 -3.37 0.57 6.32
C GLY A 257 -3.35 0.78 4.82
N ARG A 258 -4.02 -0.16 4.15
CA ARG A 258 -4.09 -0.24 2.68
C ARG A 258 -5.49 0.14 2.22
N TYR A 259 -5.56 0.80 1.09
CA TYR A 259 -6.82 1.03 0.40
C TYR A 259 -6.81 0.38 -0.97
N PHE A 260 -8.01 0.12 -1.48
CA PHE A 260 -8.21 -0.38 -2.82
C PHE A 260 -9.58 0.08 -3.32
N SER A 261 -9.60 0.82 -4.42
CA SER A 261 -10.79 1.36 -5.09
C SER A 261 -11.86 0.32 -5.44
N VAL A 262 -11.47 -0.95 -5.55
CA VAL A 262 -12.39 -2.07 -5.81
C VAL A 262 -13.27 -2.40 -4.59
N GLY A 263 -12.90 -1.95 -3.39
CA GLY A 263 -13.68 -2.11 -2.17
C GLY A 263 -13.57 -3.50 -1.53
N PRO A 264 -14.50 -3.87 -0.63
CA PRO A 264 -15.71 -3.12 -0.27
C PRO A 264 -15.45 -1.91 0.65
N THR A 265 -14.34 -1.91 1.38
CA THR A 265 -13.96 -0.81 2.25
C THR A 265 -13.35 0.34 1.45
N HIS A 266 -13.92 1.54 1.59
CA HIS A 266 -13.45 2.76 0.92
C HIS A 266 -12.91 3.82 1.88
N THR A 267 -12.98 3.59 3.19
CA THR A 267 -12.39 4.50 4.19
C THR A 267 -11.32 3.82 5.05
N LEU A 268 -10.31 4.59 5.47
CA LEU A 268 -9.36 4.17 6.50
C LEU A 268 -9.61 4.95 7.79
N TYR A 269 -9.77 4.24 8.90
CA TYR A 269 -9.92 4.84 10.22
C TYR A 269 -8.62 5.52 10.68
N VAL A 270 -8.74 6.75 11.15
CA VAL A 270 -7.66 7.54 11.76
C VAL A 270 -8.04 7.83 13.22
N PRO A 271 -7.46 7.09 14.18
CA PRO A 271 -7.63 7.37 15.59
C PRO A 271 -7.08 8.76 15.96
N ALA A 272 -7.79 9.50 16.80
CA ALA A 272 -7.35 10.79 17.33
C ALA A 272 -5.91 10.79 17.89
N PRO A 273 -5.43 9.74 18.58
CA PRO A 273 -4.05 9.69 19.10
C PRO A 273 -2.94 9.67 18.03
N LEU A 274 -3.27 9.38 16.76
CA LEU A 274 -2.31 9.50 15.66
C LEU A 274 -2.19 10.94 15.14
N LEU A 275 -3.14 11.81 15.51
CA LEU A 275 -3.17 13.21 15.17
C LEU A 275 -2.61 14.08 16.31
N SER A 276 -2.19 15.28 15.96
CA SER A 276 -1.74 16.33 16.88
C SER A 276 -2.52 17.61 16.61
N GLN A 277 -2.63 18.48 17.61
CA GLN A 277 -3.07 19.85 17.38
C GLN A 277 -2.07 20.56 16.45
N GLY A 278 -2.55 21.27 15.42
CA GLY A 278 -1.73 21.88 14.38
C GLY A 278 -1.50 20.97 13.18
N ALA A 279 -0.31 21.06 12.58
CA ALA A 279 0.03 20.37 11.34
C ALA A 279 0.19 18.85 11.51
N ASN A 280 -0.46 18.09 10.63
CA ASN A 280 -0.37 16.64 10.54
C ASN A 280 0.00 16.24 9.11
N GLU A 281 1.05 15.44 8.97
CA GLU A 281 1.49 14.94 7.66
C GLU A 281 0.66 13.72 7.27
N ILE A 282 0.06 13.77 6.08
CA ILE A 282 -0.63 12.65 5.46
C ILE A 282 0.15 12.26 4.20
N LEU A 283 0.65 11.02 4.17
CA LEU A 283 1.32 10.47 2.99
C LEU A 283 0.48 9.36 2.37
N VAL A 284 0.40 9.33 1.05
CA VAL A 284 -0.31 8.31 0.29
C VAL A 284 0.63 7.71 -0.75
N PHE A 285 1.00 6.44 -0.58
CA PHE A 285 1.72 5.70 -1.63
C PHE A 285 0.71 5.09 -2.58
N GLU A 286 0.47 5.76 -3.71
CA GLU A 286 -0.50 5.37 -4.74
C GLU A 286 0.18 4.61 -5.87
N LEU A 287 -0.42 3.51 -6.29
CA LEU A 287 0.12 2.59 -7.28
C LEU A 287 -0.47 2.78 -8.68
N PHE A 288 -1.71 3.26 -8.76
CA PHE A 288 -2.51 3.32 -9.97
C PHE A 288 -2.96 4.71 -10.40
N SER A 289 -3.91 5.29 -9.66
CA SER A 289 -4.66 6.47 -10.06
C SER A 289 -4.79 7.42 -8.88
N PRO A 290 -4.00 8.50 -8.81
CA PRO A 290 -4.01 9.42 -7.69
C PRO A 290 -5.24 10.33 -7.71
N SER A 291 -5.62 10.84 -6.54
CA SER A 291 -6.53 11.97 -6.40
C SER A 291 -5.76 13.25 -6.09
N SER A 292 -6.32 14.41 -6.40
CA SER A 292 -5.74 15.72 -6.07
C SER A 292 -6.01 16.14 -4.62
N GLU A 293 -6.91 15.44 -3.92
CA GLU A 293 -7.33 15.78 -2.57
C GLU A 293 -7.51 14.55 -1.68
N ILE A 294 -7.43 14.79 -0.38
CA ILE A 294 -7.74 13.83 0.68
C ILE A 294 -9.02 14.31 1.36
N ILE A 295 -10.05 13.48 1.32
CA ILE A 295 -11.38 13.76 1.87
C ILE A 295 -11.51 13.06 3.22
N PHE A 296 -11.92 13.80 4.24
CA PHE A 296 -12.20 13.26 5.57
C PHE A 296 -13.71 13.14 5.80
N THR A 297 -14.09 12.12 6.55
CA THR A 297 -15.48 11.79 6.90
C THR A 297 -15.56 11.43 8.38
N ASP A 298 -16.74 11.62 8.97
CA ASP A 298 -17.03 11.26 10.37
C ASP A 298 -17.66 9.87 10.51
N THR A 299 -17.92 9.20 9.38
CA THR A 299 -18.52 7.88 9.28
C THR A 299 -17.74 7.03 8.28
N PRO A 300 -17.57 5.72 8.54
CA PRO A 300 -16.85 4.84 7.63
C PRO A 300 -17.72 4.43 6.43
N ILE A 301 -17.07 4.10 5.31
CA ILE A 301 -17.68 3.48 4.13
C ILE A 301 -17.06 2.08 4.01
N LEU A 302 -17.78 1.06 4.48
CA LEU A 302 -17.29 -0.32 4.58
C LEU A 302 -17.89 -1.25 3.51
N ASP A 303 -18.89 -0.76 2.79
CA ASP A 303 -19.62 -1.39 1.72
C ASP A 303 -20.06 -0.31 0.71
N ASN A 304 -20.20 -0.70 -0.56
CA ASN A 304 -20.90 0.14 -1.52
C ASN A 304 -22.41 0.07 -1.20
N PRO A 305 -23.10 1.20 -1.00
CA PRO A 305 -24.57 1.21 -0.93
C PRO A 305 -25.22 0.72 -2.24
#